data_AF-A0A9E7B471-F1
#
_entry.id   AF-A0A9E7B471-F1
#
_cell.length_a   1.000
_cell.length_b   1.000
_cell.length_c   1.000
_cell.angle_alpha   90.00
_cell.angle_beta   90.00
_cell.angle_gamma   90.00
#
_symmetry.space_group_name_H-M   'P 1'
#
loop_
_entity.id
_entity.type
_entity.pdbx_description
1 polymer ?
#
loop_
_entity_poly.entity_id
_entity_poly.type
_entity_poly.pdbx_seq_one_letter_code
_entity_poly.pdbx_strand_id
1 'polypeptide(L)'
;MPSNSPILSVQIIRLTALWALIESGIGAYMHALEIPFTGIVLGGSAIVILSLIAWYCQNKASILLQSLLIVLSIKFLVSPHSPPPAYLAVAFQGLMAIVCFALPLPRVVQILVFFLLAMWESAIQKFIVATLLYGSSLWEALDKMVASIAKDLSIHSELTTHFTWTLIGTYILLYTLWALVLWRWTLRLPERIEREKTQILKRISENQSNPRPLKPGKRKGSLKWIGVVFILAFLSFSFFLEYSKEQALLKSTLSLARTLSLLIVFLYVVPPLLRKLLSRLQNRMESLPDFQAALGHQAELRTLVPVTWQLAKAERNWWRRYAHFMLSLLVLALYHESTDTV
;
A
#
# COMPACT_ATOMS: atom_id res chain seq x y z
N MET A 1 19.42 -27.66 -9.59
CA MET A 1 19.92 -27.22 -8.27
C MET A 1 18.75 -27.28 -7.30
N PRO A 2 18.81 -28.07 -6.21
CA PRO A 2 17.74 -28.03 -5.23
C PRO A 2 17.70 -26.64 -4.62
N SER A 3 16.56 -25.96 -4.72
CA SER A 3 16.35 -24.62 -4.20
C SER A 3 16.36 -24.68 -2.67
N ASN A 4 17.40 -24.15 -2.04
CA ASN A 4 17.47 -23.89 -0.60
C ASN A 4 16.53 -22.74 -0.16
N SER A 5 15.35 -22.60 -0.78
CA SER A 5 14.33 -21.66 -0.28
C SER A 5 13.76 -22.24 1.00
N PRO A 6 13.64 -21.45 2.09
CA PRO A 6 12.97 -21.93 3.28
C PRO A 6 11.54 -22.32 2.91
N ILE A 7 11.10 -23.50 3.35
CA ILE A 7 9.73 -23.92 3.14
C ILE A 7 8.86 -23.09 4.09
N LEU A 8 7.92 -22.32 3.54
CA LEU A 8 7.01 -21.53 4.37
C LEU A 8 6.02 -22.46 5.09
N SER A 9 5.78 -22.19 6.37
CA SER A 9 4.69 -22.87 7.07
C SER A 9 3.34 -22.41 6.49
N VAL A 10 2.34 -23.28 6.56
CA VAL A 10 0.98 -23.00 6.05
C VAL A 10 0.42 -21.67 6.57
N GLN A 11 0.68 -21.35 7.84
CA GLN A 11 0.27 -20.09 8.47
C GLN A 11 0.94 -18.87 7.80
N ILE A 12 2.23 -18.98 7.48
CA ILE A 12 2.97 -17.90 6.83
C ILE A 12 2.49 -17.73 5.38
N ILE A 13 2.24 -18.82 4.65
CA ILE A 13 1.69 -18.76 3.29
C ILE A 13 0.34 -18.03 3.30
N ARG A 14 -0.54 -18.39 4.23
CA ARG A 14 -1.86 -17.75 4.41
C ARG A 14 -1.77 -16.26 4.75
N LEU A 15 -0.87 -15.87 5.65
CA LEU A 15 -0.61 -14.45 5.94
C LEU A 15 -0.01 -13.70 4.74
N THR A 16 0.88 -14.35 3.99
CA THR A 16 1.47 -13.80 2.76
C THR A 16 0.39 -13.59 1.69
N ALA A 17 -0.52 -14.55 1.53
CA ALA A 17 -1.68 -14.44 0.65
C ALA A 17 -2.60 -13.28 1.06
N LEU A 18 -2.86 -13.11 2.36
CA LEU A 18 -3.63 -11.98 2.87
C LEU A 18 -2.93 -10.63 2.60
N TRP A 19 -1.61 -10.56 2.78
CA TRP A 19 -0.85 -9.35 2.44
C TRP A 19 -0.95 -9.05 0.94
N ALA A 20 -0.78 -10.06 0.09
CA ALA A 20 -0.98 -9.92 -1.35
C ALA A 20 -2.41 -9.46 -1.70
N LEU A 21 -3.44 -9.95 -1.02
CA LEU A 21 -4.84 -9.53 -1.22
C LEU A 21 -5.06 -8.06 -0.85
N ILE A 22 -4.51 -7.62 0.28
CA ILE A 22 -4.56 -6.20 0.69
C ILE A 22 -3.90 -5.33 -0.37
N GLU A 23 -2.71 -5.72 -0.83
CA GLU A 23 -1.89 -4.92 -1.75
C GLU A 23 -2.37 -4.90 -3.19
N SER A 24 -2.82 -6.03 -3.71
CA SER A 24 -3.19 -6.19 -5.12
C SER A 24 -4.70 -6.17 -5.36
N GLY A 25 -5.49 -6.61 -4.38
CA GLY A 25 -6.95 -6.60 -4.44
C GLY A 25 -7.50 -5.27 -3.95
N ILE A 26 -7.53 -5.09 -2.62
CA ILE A 26 -8.14 -3.90 -2.00
C ILE A 26 -7.40 -2.63 -2.43
N GLY A 27 -6.07 -2.68 -2.48
CA GLY A 27 -5.25 -1.54 -2.91
C GLY A 27 -5.50 -1.08 -4.33
N ALA A 28 -5.64 -2.01 -5.28
CA ALA A 28 -5.94 -1.66 -6.67
C ALA A 28 -7.32 -0.99 -6.80
N TYR A 29 -8.34 -1.49 -6.08
CA TYR A 29 -9.66 -0.85 -6.06
C TYR A 29 -9.62 0.55 -5.44
N MET A 30 -8.93 0.73 -4.31
CA MET A 30 -8.85 2.04 -3.67
C MET A 30 -8.10 3.06 -4.52
N HIS A 31 -7.02 2.64 -5.20
CA HIS A 31 -6.26 3.50 -6.11
C HIS A 31 -7.08 3.88 -7.35
N ALA A 32 -7.79 2.91 -7.95
CA ALA A 32 -8.67 3.17 -9.09
C ALA A 32 -9.85 4.10 -8.76
N LEU A 33 -10.28 4.13 -7.49
CA LEU A 33 -11.36 4.98 -6.99
C LEU A 33 -10.87 6.32 -6.40
N GLU A 34 -9.56 6.60 -6.45
CA GLU A 34 -8.93 7.81 -5.87
C GLU A 34 -9.34 8.07 -4.41
N ILE A 35 -9.50 7.01 -3.60
CA ILE A 35 -9.94 7.16 -2.21
C ILE A 35 -8.82 7.84 -1.40
N PRO A 36 -9.08 8.93 -0.65
CA PRO A 36 -8.07 9.58 0.18
C PRO A 36 -7.62 8.66 1.32
N PHE A 37 -6.41 8.87 1.83
CA PHE A 37 -5.83 8.09 2.93
C PHE A 37 -5.67 6.58 2.65
N THR A 38 -5.54 6.17 1.39
CA THR A 38 -5.22 4.78 1.01
C THR A 38 -4.01 4.24 1.77
N GLY A 39 -2.97 5.05 1.94
CA GLY A 39 -1.74 4.67 2.65
C GLY A 39 -1.96 4.27 4.11
N ILE A 40 -2.88 4.94 4.81
CA ILE A 40 -3.24 4.64 6.21
C ILE A 40 -3.88 3.26 6.31
N VAL A 41 -4.77 2.92 5.37
CA VAL A 41 -5.51 1.65 5.37
C VAL A 41 -4.66 0.51 4.84
N LEU A 42 -4.08 0.66 3.65
CA LEU A 42 -3.31 -0.38 2.98
C LEU A 42 -1.98 -0.61 3.69
N GLY A 43 -1.20 0.45 3.89
CA GLY A 43 0.07 0.38 4.60
C GLY A 43 -0.11 -0.05 6.04
N GLY A 44 -1.14 0.47 6.73
CA GLY A 44 -1.48 0.04 8.09
C GLY A 44 -1.82 -1.46 8.18
N SER A 45 -2.53 -1.99 7.20
CA SER A 45 -2.85 -3.42 7.12
C SER A 45 -1.61 -4.26 6.82
N ALA A 46 -0.77 -3.82 5.90
CA ALA A 46 0.47 -4.50 5.51
C ALA A 46 1.44 -4.63 6.69
N ILE A 47 1.68 -3.57 7.46
CA ILE A 47 2.60 -3.60 8.62
C ILE A 47 2.11 -4.52 9.74
N VAL A 48 0.78 -4.61 9.93
CA VAL A 48 0.16 -5.55 10.88
C VAL A 48 0.43 -6.99 10.44
N ILE A 49 0.18 -7.31 9.16
CA ILE A 49 0.38 -8.65 8.62
C ILE A 49 1.86 -9.05 8.65
N LEU A 50 2.77 -8.16 8.24
CA LEU A 50 4.21 -8.38 8.30
C LEU A 50 4.70 -8.66 9.73
N SER A 51 4.14 -7.95 10.71
CA SER A 51 4.47 -8.19 12.13
C SER A 51 3.96 -9.54 12.63
N LEU A 52 2.81 -10.01 12.14
CA LEU A 52 2.32 -11.36 12.43
C LEU A 52 3.18 -12.43 11.75
N ILE A 53 3.60 -12.23 10.49
CA ILE A 53 4.55 -13.12 9.82
C ILE A 53 5.84 -13.21 10.65
N ALA A 54 6.37 -12.07 11.11
CA ALA A 54 7.54 -12.01 11.98
C ALA A 54 7.32 -12.64 13.38
N TRP A 55 6.07 -12.69 13.84
CA TRP A 55 5.68 -13.32 15.11
C TRP A 55 5.70 -14.85 15.00
N TYR A 56 5.20 -15.41 13.90
CA TYR A 56 5.06 -16.86 13.69
C TYR A 56 6.33 -17.54 13.13
N CYS A 57 7.38 -16.79 12.81
CA CYS A 57 8.59 -17.35 12.19
C CYS A 57 9.83 -17.30 13.10
N GLN A 58 10.70 -18.31 12.95
CA GLN A 58 12.01 -18.34 13.63
C GLN A 58 13.08 -17.64 12.79
N ASN A 59 13.22 -18.00 11.49
CA ASN A 59 14.15 -17.36 10.55
C ASN A 59 13.50 -16.15 9.87
N LYS A 60 13.39 -15.03 10.60
CA LYS A 60 12.61 -13.86 10.19
C LYS A 60 13.05 -13.27 8.86
N ALA A 61 14.35 -13.06 8.66
CA ALA A 61 14.84 -12.36 7.48
C ALA A 61 14.53 -13.12 6.18
N SER A 62 14.84 -14.41 6.13
CA SER A 62 14.63 -15.23 4.94
C SER A 62 13.14 -15.40 4.62
N ILE A 63 12.32 -15.64 5.64
CA ILE A 63 10.86 -15.82 5.50
C ILE A 63 10.18 -14.53 5.07
N LEU A 64 10.53 -13.38 5.66
CA LEU A 64 9.99 -12.08 5.27
C LEU A 64 10.43 -11.70 3.85
N LEU A 65 11.67 -12.01 3.46
CA LEU A 65 12.15 -11.81 2.10
C LEU A 65 11.35 -12.65 1.10
N GLN A 66 11.18 -13.94 1.36
CA GLN A 66 10.39 -14.82 0.49
C GLN A 66 8.94 -14.35 0.39
N SER A 67 8.33 -13.97 1.51
CA SER A 67 6.96 -13.42 1.55
C SER A 67 6.87 -12.15 0.70
N LEU A 68 7.85 -11.24 0.82
CA LEU A 68 7.93 -10.02 0.01
C LEU A 68 8.01 -10.32 -1.48
N LEU A 69 8.87 -11.26 -1.88
CA LEU A 69 9.03 -11.60 -3.29
C LEU A 69 7.78 -12.26 -3.87
N ILE A 70 7.09 -13.10 -3.09
CA ILE A 70 5.79 -13.67 -3.46
C ILE A 70 4.76 -12.55 -3.63
N VAL A 71 4.62 -11.65 -2.65
CA VAL A 71 3.63 -10.56 -2.70
C VAL A 71 3.89 -9.62 -3.88
N LEU A 72 5.14 -9.23 -4.15
CA LEU A 72 5.48 -8.42 -5.31
C LEU A 72 5.14 -9.12 -6.63
N SER A 73 5.39 -10.43 -6.72
CA SER A 73 5.06 -11.23 -7.90
C SER A 73 3.56 -11.37 -8.10
N ILE A 74 2.79 -11.65 -7.04
CA ILE A 74 1.32 -11.69 -7.10
C ILE A 74 0.76 -10.31 -7.46
N LYS A 75 1.28 -9.22 -6.86
CA LYS A 75 0.84 -7.86 -7.17
C LYS A 75 1.07 -7.52 -8.64
N PHE A 76 2.21 -7.93 -9.20
CA PHE A 76 2.52 -7.76 -10.61
C PHE A 76 1.63 -8.61 -11.52
N LEU A 77 1.38 -9.87 -11.18
CA LEU A 77 0.50 -10.77 -11.93
C LEU A 77 -0.96 -10.27 -11.94
N VAL A 78 -1.48 -9.87 -10.78
CA VAL A 78 -2.89 -9.48 -10.59
C VAL A 78 -3.14 -8.04 -11.06
N SER A 79 -2.15 -7.15 -10.97
CA SER A 79 -2.31 -5.72 -11.26
C SER A 79 -1.07 -5.08 -11.93
N PRO A 80 -0.64 -5.56 -13.12
CA PRO A 80 0.61 -5.14 -13.78
C PRO A 80 0.67 -3.65 -14.12
N HIS A 81 -0.50 -3.00 -14.20
CA HIS A 81 -0.65 -1.58 -14.49
C HIS A 81 -0.61 -0.68 -13.23
N SER A 82 -0.40 -1.25 -12.04
CA SER A 82 -0.17 -0.46 -10.82
C SER A 82 0.99 0.52 -11.01
N PRO A 83 0.90 1.74 -10.47
CA PRO A 83 1.95 2.74 -10.68
C PRO A 83 3.24 2.30 -9.97
N PRO A 84 4.44 2.65 -10.51
CA PRO A 84 5.73 2.25 -9.92
C PRO A 84 5.88 2.55 -8.42
N PRO A 85 5.43 3.71 -7.88
CA PRO A 85 5.47 3.98 -6.45
C PRO A 85 4.75 2.95 -5.58
N ALA A 86 3.68 2.30 -6.08
CA ALA A 86 2.95 1.30 -5.33
C ALA A 86 3.77 0.01 -5.13
N TYR A 87 4.61 -0.37 -6.09
CA TYR A 87 5.56 -1.49 -5.91
C TYR A 87 6.69 -1.10 -4.97
N LEU A 88 7.16 0.14 -5.07
CA LEU A 88 8.23 0.66 -4.21
C LEU A 88 7.80 0.69 -2.74
N ALA A 89 6.57 1.10 -2.44
CA ALA A 89 6.04 1.10 -1.07
C ALA A 89 6.00 -0.31 -0.47
N VAL A 90 5.52 -1.30 -1.23
CA VAL A 90 5.48 -2.71 -0.77
C VAL A 90 6.89 -3.25 -0.53
N ALA A 91 7.80 -2.97 -1.46
CA ALA A 91 9.21 -3.34 -1.31
C ALA A 91 9.83 -2.70 -0.07
N PHE A 92 9.59 -1.41 0.15
CA PHE A 92 10.06 -0.69 1.33
C PHE A 92 9.50 -1.30 2.62
N GLN A 93 8.19 -1.55 2.69
CA GLN A 93 7.56 -2.16 3.86
C GLN A 93 8.15 -3.53 4.20
N GLY A 94 8.32 -4.41 3.20
CA GLY A 94 8.90 -5.74 3.42
C GLY A 94 10.39 -5.67 3.80
N LEU A 95 11.19 -4.85 3.12
CA LEU A 95 12.61 -4.66 3.44
C LEU A 95 12.81 -4.03 4.82
N MET A 96 11.99 -3.04 5.18
CA MET A 96 12.05 -2.40 6.48
C MET A 96 11.65 -3.36 7.59
N ALA A 97 10.68 -4.24 7.35
CA ALA A 97 10.35 -5.33 8.28
C ALA A 97 11.57 -6.24 8.53
N ILE A 98 12.25 -6.67 7.45
CA ILE A 98 13.47 -7.51 7.57
C ILE A 98 14.52 -6.83 8.43
N VAL A 99 14.83 -5.55 8.16
CA VAL A 99 15.82 -4.78 8.91
C VAL A 99 15.40 -4.63 10.37
N CYS A 100 14.18 -4.14 10.63
CA CYS A 100 13.71 -3.85 11.99
C CYS A 100 13.62 -5.11 12.86
N PHE A 101 13.19 -6.25 12.30
CA PHE A 101 13.05 -7.50 13.05
C PHE A 101 14.37 -8.29 13.21
N ALA A 102 15.41 -7.89 12.49
CA ALA A 102 16.78 -8.39 12.67
C ALA A 102 17.55 -7.66 13.78
N LEU A 103 17.11 -6.47 14.20
CA LEU A 103 17.77 -5.71 15.26
C LEU A 103 17.68 -6.44 16.62
N PRO A 104 18.71 -6.39 17.48
CA PRO A 104 18.70 -7.02 18.80
C PRO A 104 17.89 -6.22 19.85
N LEU A 105 16.67 -5.83 19.50
CA LEU A 105 15.76 -5.05 20.34
C LEU A 105 14.61 -5.91 20.86
N PRO A 106 13.97 -5.55 21.99
CA PRO A 106 12.73 -6.20 22.42
C PRO A 106 11.66 -6.12 21.32
N ARG A 107 10.88 -7.20 21.16
CA ARG A 107 9.87 -7.31 20.09
C ARG A 107 8.90 -6.12 20.07
N VAL A 108 8.51 -5.63 21.24
CA VAL A 108 7.64 -4.46 21.40
C VAL A 108 8.23 -3.22 20.71
N VAL A 109 9.54 -3.00 20.86
CA VAL A 109 10.28 -1.89 20.27
C VAL A 109 10.51 -2.12 18.77
N GLN A 110 10.84 -3.35 18.36
CA GLN A 110 10.99 -3.70 16.93
C GLN A 110 9.73 -3.34 16.13
N ILE A 111 8.54 -3.74 16.63
CA ILE A 111 7.25 -3.45 15.98
C ILE A 111 6.98 -1.94 15.97
N LEU A 112 7.27 -1.22 17.06
CA LEU A 112 7.07 0.23 17.12
C LEU A 112 7.90 0.96 16.07
N VAL A 113 9.22 0.69 16.03
CA VAL A 113 10.14 1.31 15.08
C VAL A 113 9.72 1.00 13.65
N PHE A 114 9.39 -0.26 13.36
CA PHE A 114 8.89 -0.68 12.06
C PHE A 114 7.62 0.10 11.66
N PHE A 115 6.65 0.23 12.57
CA PHE A 115 5.38 0.90 12.30
C PHE A 115 5.57 2.39 12.01
N LEU A 116 6.42 3.07 12.78
CA LEU A 116 6.75 4.47 12.55
C LEU A 116 7.42 4.67 11.19
N LEU A 117 8.47 3.91 10.89
CA LEU A 117 9.21 4.05 9.62
C LEU A 117 8.33 3.77 8.40
N ALA A 118 7.51 2.71 8.45
CA ALA A 118 6.62 2.37 7.34
C ALA A 118 5.47 3.38 7.16
N MET A 119 4.91 3.93 8.24
CA MET A 119 3.87 4.96 8.14
C MET A 119 4.45 6.31 7.69
N TRP A 120 5.65 6.66 8.13
CA TRP A 120 6.33 7.88 7.66
C TRP A 120 6.71 7.78 6.18
N GLU A 121 7.15 6.62 5.70
CA GLU A 121 7.36 6.42 4.26
C GLU A 121 6.07 6.71 3.50
N SER A 122 4.94 6.13 3.92
CA SER A 122 3.66 6.37 3.24
C SER A 122 3.22 7.85 3.28
N ALA A 123 3.51 8.56 4.37
CA ALA A 123 3.21 9.99 4.49
C ALA A 123 4.06 10.84 3.53
N ILE A 124 5.34 10.49 3.39
CA ILE A 124 6.34 11.25 2.60
C ILE A 124 6.39 10.73 1.14
N GLN A 125 5.75 9.61 0.84
CA GLN A 125 5.85 8.93 -0.45
C GLN A 125 5.57 9.86 -1.64
N LYS A 126 4.54 10.72 -1.56
CA LYS A 126 4.21 11.68 -2.63
C LYS A 126 5.34 12.70 -2.85
N PHE A 127 6.01 13.12 -1.78
CA PHE A 127 7.17 14.00 -1.85
C PHE A 127 8.41 13.29 -2.43
N ILE A 128 8.70 12.05 -2.02
CA ILE A 128 9.80 11.24 -2.60
C ILE A 128 9.55 11.00 -4.08
N VAL A 129 8.31 10.68 -4.46
CA VAL A 129 7.93 10.47 -5.86
C VAL A 129 8.07 11.78 -6.64
N ALA A 130 7.60 12.91 -6.11
CA ALA A 130 7.72 14.19 -6.80
C ALA A 130 9.18 14.64 -6.98
N THR A 131 10.00 14.50 -5.95
CA THR A 131 11.42 14.89 -5.99
C THR A 131 12.26 13.92 -6.83
N LEU A 132 12.20 12.62 -6.53
CA LEU A 132 13.09 11.61 -7.10
C LEU A 132 12.60 11.07 -8.44
N LEU A 133 11.30 10.89 -8.60
CA LEU A 133 10.73 10.26 -9.80
C LEU A 133 10.28 11.30 -10.84
N TYR A 134 9.67 12.40 -10.40
CA TYR A 134 9.23 13.48 -11.30
C TYR A 134 10.24 14.62 -11.45
N GLY A 135 11.38 14.57 -10.75
CA GLY A 135 12.44 15.58 -10.85
C GLY A 135 11.99 16.99 -10.47
N SER A 136 10.90 17.11 -9.70
CA SER A 136 10.40 18.41 -9.23
C SER A 136 11.40 19.01 -8.25
N SER A 137 11.54 20.34 -8.25
CA SER A 137 12.32 21.00 -7.21
C SER A 137 11.79 20.63 -5.82
N LEU A 138 12.64 20.72 -4.79
CA LEU A 138 12.21 20.40 -3.41
C LEU A 138 10.96 21.20 -3.01
N TRP A 139 10.87 22.45 -3.47
CA TRP A 139 9.75 23.35 -3.24
C TRP A 139 8.50 22.93 -4.00
N GLU A 140 8.60 22.62 -5.30
CA GLU A 140 7.46 22.11 -6.08
C GLU A 140 6.94 20.77 -5.55
N ALA A 141 7.84 19.89 -5.08
CA ALA A 141 7.45 18.62 -4.48
C ALA A 141 6.74 18.84 -3.14
N LEU A 142 7.17 19.83 -2.36
CA LEU A 142 6.51 20.26 -1.13
C LEU A 142 5.11 20.79 -1.44
N ASP A 143 4.97 21.64 -2.45
CA ASP A 143 3.68 22.18 -2.88
C ASP A 143 2.74 21.09 -3.37
N LYS A 144 3.25 20.12 -4.15
CA LYS A 144 2.47 18.94 -4.58
C LYS A 144 2.01 18.09 -3.39
N MET A 145 2.87 17.90 -2.39
CA MET A 145 2.51 17.20 -1.16
C MET A 145 1.41 17.96 -0.40
N VAL A 146 1.57 19.27 -0.21
CA VAL A 146 0.63 20.15 0.50
C VAL A 146 -0.72 20.21 -0.21
N ALA A 147 -0.73 20.40 -1.53
CA ALA A 147 -1.93 20.37 -2.35
C ALA A 147 -2.65 19.02 -2.25
N SER A 148 -1.89 17.92 -2.21
CA SER A 148 -2.48 16.60 -2.02
C SER A 148 -3.08 16.42 -0.63
N ILE A 149 -2.42 16.92 0.43
CA ILE A 149 -2.95 16.84 1.79
C ILE A 149 -4.22 17.69 1.91
N ALA A 150 -4.23 18.89 1.31
CA ALA A 150 -5.40 19.76 1.26
C ALA A 150 -6.58 19.09 0.54
N LYS A 151 -6.33 18.42 -0.60
CA LYS A 151 -7.33 17.61 -1.32
C LYS A 151 -7.86 16.46 -0.44
N ASP A 152 -6.97 15.71 0.21
CA ASP A 152 -7.33 14.57 1.06
C ASP A 152 -8.18 15.03 2.28
N LEU A 153 -7.93 16.25 2.79
CA LEU A 153 -8.68 16.88 3.89
C LEU A 153 -9.89 17.72 3.43
N SER A 154 -10.15 17.83 2.13
CA SER A 154 -11.21 18.67 1.56
C SER A 154 -11.12 20.17 1.94
N ILE A 155 -9.90 20.68 2.13
CA ILE A 155 -9.63 22.10 2.44
C ILE A 155 -9.43 22.86 1.11
N HIS A 156 -10.18 23.96 0.91
CA HIS A 156 -10.08 24.79 -0.29
C HIS A 156 -8.76 25.61 -0.28
N SER A 157 -8.13 25.73 -1.44
CA SER A 157 -6.71 26.06 -1.65
C SER A 157 -6.28 27.50 -1.37
N GLU A 158 -7.19 28.40 -1.02
CA GLU A 158 -6.88 29.84 -0.85
C GLU A 158 -6.15 30.18 0.46
N LEU A 159 -6.04 29.24 1.40
CA LEU A 159 -5.41 29.44 2.72
C LEU A 159 -3.93 28.99 2.81
N THR A 160 -3.30 28.66 1.68
CA THR A 160 -2.13 27.75 1.66
C THR A 160 -0.77 28.39 1.97
N THR A 161 -0.59 29.71 1.90
CA THR A 161 0.76 30.32 1.92
C THR A 161 1.43 30.36 3.32
N HIS A 162 0.65 30.48 4.40
CA HIS A 162 1.17 30.43 5.78
C HIS A 162 0.93 29.08 6.49
N PHE A 163 0.11 28.19 5.90
CA PHE A 163 -0.32 26.93 6.52
C PHE A 163 0.51 25.69 6.12
N THR A 164 1.52 25.84 5.26
CA THR A 164 2.30 24.74 4.67
C THR A 164 2.96 23.83 5.70
N TRP A 165 3.74 24.40 6.64
CA TRP A 165 4.45 23.63 7.66
C TRP A 165 3.53 23.02 8.71
N THR A 166 2.50 23.76 9.12
CA THR A 166 1.49 23.25 10.06
C THR A 166 0.69 22.09 9.47
N LEU A 167 0.38 22.15 8.17
CA LEU A 167 -0.35 21.08 7.48
C LEU A 167 0.50 19.80 7.37
N ILE A 168 1.76 19.94 6.96
CA ILE A 168 2.71 18.82 6.88
C ILE A 168 2.92 18.20 8.26
N GLY A 169 3.18 19.04 9.28
CA GLY A 169 3.37 18.58 10.65
C GLY A 169 2.15 17.84 11.19
N THR A 170 0.94 18.38 10.96
CA THR A 170 -0.31 17.73 11.36
C THR A 170 -0.53 16.40 10.64
N TYR A 171 -0.20 16.34 9.35
CA TYR A 171 -0.33 15.12 8.55
C TYR A 171 0.64 14.02 9.02
N ILE A 172 1.92 14.35 9.23
CA ILE A 172 2.91 13.41 9.78
C ILE A 172 2.51 12.98 11.20
N LEU A 173 2.00 13.90 12.02
CA LEU A 173 1.50 13.60 13.35
C LEU A 173 0.32 12.62 13.28
N LEU A 174 -0.62 12.79 12.35
CA LEU A 174 -1.74 11.88 12.14
C LEU A 174 -1.25 10.46 11.81
N TYR A 175 -0.29 10.34 10.89
CA TYR A 175 0.32 9.05 10.56
C TYR A 175 1.08 8.44 11.76
N THR A 176 1.75 9.27 12.55
CA THR A 176 2.45 8.84 13.77
C THR A 176 1.47 8.32 14.82
N LEU A 177 0.39 9.06 15.11
CA LEU A 177 -0.65 8.64 16.04
C LEU A 177 -1.32 7.35 15.56
N TRP A 178 -1.58 7.23 14.26
CA TRP A 178 -2.13 6.00 13.69
C TRP A 178 -1.18 4.82 13.84
N ALA A 179 0.12 5.01 13.60
CA ALA A 179 1.14 4.00 13.83
C ALA A 179 1.14 3.51 15.28
N LEU A 180 1.02 4.43 16.26
CA LEU A 180 0.94 4.09 17.68
C LEU A 180 -0.32 3.28 18.03
N VAL A 181 -1.47 3.67 17.47
CA VAL A 181 -2.74 2.95 17.64
C VAL A 181 -2.62 1.52 17.10
N LEU A 182 -2.11 1.38 15.87
CA LEU A 182 -1.91 0.07 15.24
C LEU A 182 -0.89 -0.75 16.03
N TRP A 183 0.24 -0.17 16.44
CA TRP A 183 1.26 -0.86 17.23
C TRP A 183 0.66 -1.45 18.50
N ARG A 184 -0.07 -0.64 19.26
CA ARG A 184 -0.71 -1.07 20.50
C ARG A 184 -1.73 -2.18 20.28
N TRP A 185 -2.45 -2.13 19.16
CA TRP A 185 -3.43 -3.13 18.74
C TRP A 185 -2.75 -4.43 18.30
N THR A 186 -1.69 -4.36 17.49
CA THR A 186 -0.93 -5.51 16.98
C THR A 186 -0.30 -6.34 18.10
N LEU A 187 0.19 -5.71 19.17
CA LEU A 187 0.78 -6.44 20.31
C LEU A 187 -0.20 -7.41 21.00
N ARG A 188 -1.50 -7.11 20.96
CA ARG A 188 -2.56 -7.96 21.54
C ARG A 188 -3.21 -8.89 20.51
N LEU A 189 -2.79 -8.78 19.26
CA LEU A 189 -3.48 -9.40 18.14
C LEU A 189 -3.37 -10.93 18.13
N PRO A 190 -2.21 -11.57 18.43
CA PRO A 190 -2.13 -13.02 18.51
C PRO A 190 -3.10 -13.63 19.54
N GLU A 191 -3.15 -13.07 20.75
CA GLU A 191 -4.09 -13.51 21.80
C GLU A 191 -5.54 -13.27 21.40
N ARG A 192 -5.83 -12.13 20.76
CA ARG A 192 -7.17 -11.76 20.34
C ARG A 192 -7.70 -12.67 19.23
N ILE A 193 -6.85 -13.01 18.27
CA ILE A 193 -7.15 -13.97 17.20
C ILE A 193 -7.57 -15.30 17.82
N GLU A 194 -6.75 -15.84 18.74
CA GLU A 194 -7.01 -17.14 19.35
C GLU A 194 -8.29 -17.16 20.20
N ARG A 195 -8.59 -16.06 20.92
CA ARG A 195 -9.80 -15.93 21.72
C ARG A 195 -11.07 -15.78 20.88
N GLU A 196 -11.02 -15.00 19.79
CA GLU A 196 -12.21 -14.63 19.01
C GLU A 196 -12.45 -15.55 17.79
N LYS A 197 -11.51 -16.45 17.45
CA LYS A 197 -11.58 -17.30 16.25
C LYS A 197 -12.90 -18.07 16.13
N THR A 198 -13.34 -18.74 17.20
CA THR A 198 -14.50 -19.64 17.16
C THR A 198 -15.79 -18.87 16.90
N GLN A 199 -15.92 -17.69 17.52
CA GLN A 199 -17.10 -16.83 17.34
C GLN A 199 -17.14 -16.22 15.93
N ILE A 200 -15.98 -15.79 15.42
CA ILE A 200 -15.88 -15.18 14.09
C ILE A 200 -16.18 -16.22 13.00
N LEU A 201 -15.57 -17.41 13.09
CA LEU A 201 -15.82 -18.50 12.12
C LEU A 201 -17.29 -18.91 12.09
N LYS A 202 -17.94 -19.04 13.26
CA LYS A 202 -19.37 -19.34 13.36
C LYS A 202 -20.23 -18.29 12.64
N ARG A 203 -20.00 -17.01 12.90
CA ARG A 203 -20.75 -15.91 12.27
C ARG A 203 -20.59 -15.85 10.75
N ILE A 204 -19.41 -16.19 10.25
CA ILE A 204 -19.13 -16.20 8.82
C ILE A 204 -19.87 -17.35 8.14
N SER A 205 -19.84 -18.54 8.73
CA SER A 205 -20.60 -19.70 8.26
C SER A 205 -22.11 -19.40 8.23
N GLU A 206 -22.65 -18.81 9.30
CA GLU A 206 -24.07 -18.40 9.36
C GLU A 206 -24.46 -17.39 8.27
N ASN A 207 -23.58 -16.42 7.95
CA ASN A 207 -23.86 -15.41 6.94
C ASN A 207 -23.73 -15.95 5.50
N GLN A 208 -22.85 -16.94 5.27
CA GLN A 208 -22.77 -17.65 3.98
C GLN A 208 -24.04 -18.45 3.69
N SER A 209 -24.69 -19.00 4.73
CA SER A 209 -25.95 -19.74 4.58
C SER A 209 -27.16 -18.85 4.27
N ASN A 210 -27.10 -17.54 4.55
CA ASN A 210 -28.26 -16.64 4.36
C ASN A 210 -27.85 -15.22 3.94
N PRO A 211 -27.44 -15.01 2.67
CA PRO A 211 -26.83 -13.77 2.22
C PRO A 211 -27.83 -12.60 2.19
N ARG A 212 -27.53 -11.51 2.93
CA ARG A 212 -28.29 -10.25 2.82
C ARG A 212 -27.91 -9.50 1.53
N PRO A 213 -28.89 -8.99 0.74
CA PRO A 213 -28.60 -8.35 -0.55
C PRO A 213 -27.81 -7.05 -0.39
N LEU A 214 -26.76 -6.90 -1.20
CA LEU A 214 -25.94 -5.69 -1.31
C LEU A 214 -26.66 -4.64 -2.18
N LYS A 215 -27.04 -3.49 -1.60
CA LYS A 215 -27.58 -2.36 -2.38
C LYS A 215 -26.46 -1.69 -3.21
N PRO A 216 -26.59 -1.56 -4.54
CA PRO A 216 -25.60 -0.89 -5.37
C PRO A 216 -25.59 0.62 -5.10
N GLY A 217 -24.40 1.17 -4.83
CA GLY A 217 -24.20 2.61 -4.67
C GLY A 217 -24.28 3.33 -6.01
N LYS A 218 -25.16 4.34 -6.11
CA LYS A 218 -25.32 5.17 -7.31
C LYS A 218 -24.02 5.92 -7.61
N ARG A 219 -23.38 5.62 -8.74
CA ARG A 219 -22.25 6.40 -9.28
C ARG A 219 -22.79 7.70 -9.87
N LYS A 220 -22.51 8.84 -9.21
CA LYS A 220 -22.61 10.16 -9.84
C LYS A 220 -21.38 10.34 -10.72
N GLY A 221 -21.57 10.21 -12.03
CA GLY A 221 -20.60 10.67 -13.01
C GLY A 221 -20.68 12.18 -13.15
N SER A 222 -19.53 12.83 -13.34
CA SER A 222 -19.37 14.02 -14.17
C SER A 222 -17.94 14.58 -14.03
N LEU A 223 -17.44 15.14 -15.13
CA LEU A 223 -16.38 16.15 -15.22
C LEU A 223 -14.90 15.67 -15.32
N LYS A 224 -14.56 14.93 -16.38
CA LYS A 224 -13.16 14.60 -16.74
C LYS A 224 -12.55 15.43 -17.89
N TRP A 225 -13.27 16.41 -18.46
CA TRP A 225 -12.80 17.14 -19.65
C TRP A 225 -12.36 18.60 -19.42
N ILE A 226 -12.75 19.25 -18.31
CA ILE A 226 -12.39 20.64 -18.01
C ILE A 226 -10.92 20.79 -17.54
N GLY A 227 -10.36 19.76 -16.90
CA GLY A 227 -8.95 19.78 -16.46
C GLY A 227 -7.93 19.70 -17.61
N VAL A 228 -8.25 18.99 -18.70
CA VAL A 228 -7.34 18.82 -19.85
C VAL A 228 -7.19 20.14 -20.63
N VAL A 229 -8.29 20.89 -20.78
CA VAL A 229 -8.30 22.19 -21.47
C VAL A 229 -7.56 23.26 -20.64
N PHE A 230 -7.69 23.22 -19.31
CA PHE A 230 -7.02 24.17 -18.41
C PHE A 230 -5.50 23.94 -18.35
N ILE A 231 -5.05 22.68 -18.38
CA ILE A 231 -3.62 22.31 -18.41
C ILE A 231 -2.95 22.75 -19.73
N LEU A 232 -3.65 22.61 -20.87
CA LEU A 232 -3.15 23.06 -22.17
C LEU A 232 -3.09 24.60 -22.30
N ALA A 233 -4.04 25.31 -21.69
CA ALA A 233 -4.05 26.77 -21.63
C ALA A 233 -2.93 27.32 -20.73
N PHE A 234 -2.68 26.68 -19.58
CA PHE A 234 -1.61 27.07 -18.64
C PHE A 234 -0.21 26.81 -19.21
N LEU A 235 -0.01 25.69 -19.92
CA LEU A 235 1.24 25.39 -20.64
C LEU A 235 1.52 26.40 -21.75
N SER A 236 0.48 26.87 -22.48
CA SER A 236 0.65 27.91 -23.50
C SER A 236 0.98 29.29 -22.89
N PHE A 237 0.46 29.59 -21.69
CA PHE A 237 0.72 30.85 -21.00
C PHE A 237 2.13 30.92 -20.39
N SER A 238 2.64 29.80 -19.90
CA SER A 238 4.01 29.69 -19.35
C SER A 238 5.11 30.00 -20.37
N PHE A 239 4.85 29.78 -21.68
CA PHE A 239 5.82 30.09 -22.74
C PHE A 239 5.90 31.58 -23.07
N PHE A 240 4.92 32.40 -22.66
CA PHE A 240 4.87 33.82 -22.97
C PHE A 240 5.58 34.72 -21.95
N LEU A 241 5.95 34.20 -20.77
CA LEU A 241 6.41 35.03 -19.64
C LEU A 241 7.93 35.10 -19.45
N GLU A 242 8.74 34.41 -20.26
CA GLU A 242 10.18 34.36 -20.00
C GLU A 242 10.99 34.80 -21.22
N TYR A 243 11.15 36.13 -21.33
CA TYR A 243 12.07 36.78 -22.27
C TYR A 243 12.94 37.80 -21.52
N SER A 244 14.19 37.45 -21.20
CA SER A 244 15.35 38.34 -21.41
C SER A 244 16.72 37.68 -21.09
N LYS A 245 17.70 38.05 -21.93
CA LYS A 245 19.18 38.08 -21.84
C LYS A 245 20.04 36.79 -21.84
N GLU A 246 20.53 36.51 -23.05
CA GLU A 246 21.88 36.14 -23.57
C GLU A 246 22.86 35.19 -22.85
N GLN A 247 22.70 34.80 -21.58
CA GLN A 247 23.37 33.61 -21.02
C GLN A 247 22.39 32.64 -20.34
N ALA A 248 21.10 33.00 -20.35
CA ALA A 248 19.99 32.17 -19.92
C ALA A 248 19.71 31.01 -20.88
N LEU A 249 19.98 31.16 -22.19
CA LEU A 249 19.64 30.13 -23.18
C LEU A 249 20.43 28.84 -22.98
N LEU A 250 21.74 28.88 -22.73
CA LEU A 250 22.55 27.68 -22.52
C LEU A 250 22.21 26.98 -21.19
N LYS A 251 21.97 27.73 -20.10
CA LYS A 251 21.59 27.16 -18.80
C LYS A 251 20.14 26.67 -18.76
N SER A 252 19.22 27.37 -19.42
CA SER A 252 17.81 26.99 -19.57
C SER A 252 17.68 25.77 -20.48
N THR A 253 18.38 25.73 -21.62
CA THR A 253 18.39 24.55 -22.50
C THR A 253 19.06 23.34 -21.86
N LEU A 254 20.13 23.51 -21.08
CA LEU A 254 20.74 22.38 -20.35
C LEU A 254 19.85 21.88 -19.21
N SER A 255 19.14 22.79 -18.52
CA SER A 255 18.16 22.43 -17.49
C SER A 255 16.96 21.70 -18.09
N LEU A 256 16.40 22.23 -19.19
CA LEU A 256 15.33 21.59 -19.97
C LEU A 256 15.77 20.26 -20.55
N ALA A 257 16.95 20.18 -21.15
CA ALA A 257 17.49 18.93 -21.68
C ALA A 257 17.71 17.91 -20.56
N ARG A 258 18.15 18.32 -19.37
CA ARG A 258 18.28 17.45 -18.20
C ARG A 258 16.92 17.00 -17.66
N THR A 259 15.92 17.87 -17.53
CA THR A 259 14.58 17.49 -17.07
C THR A 259 13.86 16.63 -18.09
N LEU A 260 13.97 16.92 -19.40
CA LEU A 260 13.50 16.05 -20.48
C LEU A 260 14.24 14.71 -20.51
N SER A 261 15.56 14.69 -20.32
CA SER A 261 16.32 13.43 -20.27
C SER A 261 15.91 12.59 -19.08
N LEU A 262 15.76 13.21 -17.89
CA LEU A 262 15.25 12.52 -16.70
C LEU A 262 13.81 12.05 -16.92
N LEU A 263 12.96 12.84 -17.56
CA LEU A 263 11.58 12.47 -17.89
C LEU A 263 11.54 11.31 -18.90
N ILE A 264 12.40 11.32 -19.92
CA ILE A 264 12.51 10.24 -20.92
C ILE A 264 13.03 8.97 -20.25
N VAL A 265 14.11 9.04 -19.47
CA VAL A 265 14.60 7.90 -18.69
C VAL A 265 13.51 7.41 -17.73
N PHE A 266 12.79 8.30 -17.08
CA PHE A 266 11.78 7.91 -16.10
C PHE A 266 10.51 7.34 -16.74
N LEU A 267 10.04 7.84 -17.87
CA LEU A 267 8.84 7.33 -18.53
C LEU A 267 9.14 6.12 -19.44
N TYR A 268 10.31 6.11 -20.07
CA TYR A 268 10.66 5.10 -21.07
C TYR A 268 11.72 4.09 -20.63
N VAL A 269 12.47 4.32 -19.55
CA VAL A 269 13.48 3.35 -19.06
C VAL A 269 13.03 2.71 -17.75
N VAL A 270 12.53 3.47 -16.78
CA VAL A 270 12.16 2.93 -15.45
C VAL A 270 10.98 1.94 -15.52
N PRO A 271 9.83 2.24 -16.15
CA PRO A 271 8.73 1.30 -16.28
C PRO A 271 9.10 0.00 -17.00
N PRO A 272 9.78 -0.02 -18.17
CA PRO A 272 10.16 -1.28 -18.78
C PRO A 272 11.24 -2.03 -18.00
N LEU A 273 12.17 -1.33 -17.33
CA LEU A 273 13.15 -1.99 -16.47
C LEU A 273 12.47 -2.65 -15.27
N LEU A 274 11.57 -1.94 -14.60
CA LEU A 274 10.78 -2.48 -13.48
C LEU A 274 9.92 -3.64 -13.94
N ARG A 275 9.24 -3.53 -15.08
CA ARG A 275 8.46 -4.63 -15.67
C ARG A 275 9.32 -5.83 -16.00
N LYS A 276 10.53 -5.63 -16.56
CA LYS A 276 11.47 -6.72 -16.86
C LYS A 276 12.01 -7.39 -15.60
N LEU A 277 12.25 -6.62 -14.54
CA LEU A 277 12.67 -7.15 -13.25
C LEU A 277 11.55 -7.96 -12.60
N LEU A 278 10.34 -7.40 -12.54
CA LEU A 278 9.17 -8.04 -11.95
C LEU A 278 8.71 -9.26 -12.75
N SER A 279 8.78 -9.23 -14.09
CA SER A 279 8.45 -10.41 -14.91
C SER A 279 9.47 -11.53 -14.74
N ARG A 280 10.76 -11.20 -14.65
CA ARG A 280 11.81 -12.19 -14.31
C ARG A 280 11.61 -12.77 -12.92
N LEU A 281 11.22 -11.93 -11.95
CA LEU A 281 10.93 -12.38 -10.59
C LEU A 281 9.71 -13.30 -10.58
N GLN A 282 8.62 -12.88 -11.21
CA GLN A 282 7.39 -13.67 -11.33
C GLN A 282 7.68 -15.03 -11.96
N ASN A 283 8.36 -15.09 -13.11
CA ASN A 283 8.66 -16.36 -13.78
C ASN A 283 9.49 -17.31 -12.91
N ARG A 284 10.33 -16.78 -12.02
CA ARG A 284 11.10 -17.57 -11.05
C ARG A 284 10.26 -18.04 -9.87
N MET A 285 9.30 -17.23 -9.44
CA MET A 285 8.43 -17.50 -8.30
C MET A 285 7.28 -18.44 -8.66
N GLU A 286 6.78 -18.36 -9.89
CA GLU A 286 5.61 -19.11 -10.37
C GLU A 286 5.79 -20.63 -10.32
N SER A 287 7.03 -21.11 -10.43
CA SER A 287 7.35 -22.54 -10.28
C SER A 287 7.42 -23.01 -8.83
N LEU A 288 7.41 -22.11 -7.85
CA LEU A 288 7.52 -22.46 -6.44
C LEU A 288 6.14 -22.87 -5.86
N PRO A 289 6.07 -23.97 -5.08
CA PRO A 289 4.82 -24.42 -4.48
C PRO A 289 4.22 -23.37 -3.54
N ASP A 290 5.07 -22.66 -2.78
CA ASP A 290 4.63 -21.61 -1.85
C ASP A 290 3.95 -20.44 -2.57
N PHE A 291 4.39 -20.12 -3.80
CA PHE A 291 3.75 -19.07 -4.61
C PHE A 291 2.36 -19.51 -5.08
N GLN A 292 2.24 -20.73 -5.60
CA GLN A 292 0.95 -21.27 -6.07
C GLN A 292 -0.05 -21.40 -4.91
N ALA A 293 0.41 -21.87 -3.75
CA ALA A 293 -0.40 -21.93 -2.54
C ALA A 293 -0.84 -20.53 -2.08
N ALA A 294 0.06 -19.54 -2.08
CA ALA A 294 -0.28 -18.17 -1.72
C ALA A 294 -1.27 -17.53 -2.72
N LEU A 295 -1.11 -17.78 -4.02
CA LEU A 295 -2.01 -17.28 -5.06
C LEU A 295 -3.41 -17.90 -4.93
N GLY A 296 -3.49 -19.22 -4.70
CA GLY A 296 -4.74 -19.92 -4.45
C GLY A 296 -5.49 -19.37 -3.24
N HIS A 297 -4.82 -19.27 -2.08
CA HIS A 297 -5.40 -18.70 -0.87
C HIS A 297 -5.78 -17.21 -1.04
N GLN A 298 -5.04 -16.44 -1.83
CA GLN A 298 -5.37 -15.04 -2.11
C GLN A 298 -6.68 -14.94 -2.90
N ALA A 299 -6.88 -15.81 -3.90
CA ALA A 299 -8.11 -15.88 -4.67
C ALA A 299 -9.31 -16.29 -3.80
N GLU A 300 -9.13 -17.29 -2.94
CA GLU A 300 -10.13 -17.76 -1.98
C GLU A 300 -10.54 -16.63 -1.01
N LEU A 301 -9.57 -16.01 -0.34
CA LEU A 301 -9.81 -14.92 0.62
C LEU A 301 -10.52 -13.72 -0.02
N ARG A 302 -10.27 -13.44 -1.31
CA ARG A 302 -10.95 -12.37 -2.05
C ARG A 302 -12.47 -12.56 -2.05
N THR A 303 -12.96 -13.79 -2.13
CA THR A 303 -14.40 -14.09 -2.11
C THR A 303 -15.04 -13.82 -0.74
N LEU A 304 -14.24 -13.84 0.33
CA LEU A 304 -14.68 -13.66 1.71
C LEU A 304 -14.61 -12.18 2.18
N VAL A 305 -13.97 -11.30 1.40
CA VAL A 305 -13.89 -9.85 1.71
C VAL A 305 -15.27 -9.19 1.86
N PRO A 306 -16.27 -9.41 0.99
CA PRO A 306 -17.59 -8.80 1.15
C PRO A 306 -18.28 -9.26 2.44
N VAL A 307 -18.16 -10.54 2.77
CA VAL A 307 -18.78 -11.15 3.97
C VAL A 307 -18.17 -10.56 5.24
N THR A 308 -16.84 -10.49 5.31
CA THR A 308 -16.12 -9.89 6.46
C THR A 308 -16.43 -8.40 6.61
N TRP A 309 -16.57 -7.66 5.51
CA TRP A 309 -16.97 -6.26 5.55
C TRP A 309 -18.41 -6.07 6.05
N GLN A 310 -19.34 -6.94 5.64
CA GLN A 310 -20.72 -6.90 6.14
C GLN A 310 -20.78 -7.14 7.65
N LEU A 311 -20.03 -8.11 8.18
CA LEU A 311 -19.96 -8.36 9.61
C LEU A 311 -19.39 -7.15 10.36
N ALA A 312 -18.33 -6.55 9.82
CA ALA A 312 -17.72 -5.36 10.41
C ALA A 312 -18.65 -4.14 10.41
N LYS A 313 -19.60 -4.03 9.45
CA LYS A 313 -20.56 -2.92 9.41
C LYS A 313 -21.46 -2.84 10.64
N ALA A 314 -21.64 -3.92 11.40
CA ALA A 314 -22.37 -3.92 12.66
C ALA A 314 -21.75 -2.98 13.70
N GLU A 315 -20.45 -2.68 13.60
CA GLU A 315 -19.77 -1.74 14.47
C GLU A 315 -20.12 -0.29 14.14
N ARG A 316 -20.45 0.49 15.19
CA ARG A 316 -20.85 1.90 15.08
C ARG A 316 -19.69 2.81 14.67
N ASN A 317 -18.50 2.57 15.21
CA ASN A 317 -17.34 3.46 15.02
C ASN A 317 -16.44 2.96 13.88
N TRP A 318 -15.95 3.87 13.04
CA TRP A 318 -15.16 3.48 11.86
C TRP A 318 -13.85 2.76 12.23
N TRP A 319 -13.15 3.19 13.28
CA TRP A 319 -11.92 2.55 13.75
C TRP A 319 -12.17 1.12 14.27
N ARG A 320 -13.30 0.92 14.96
CA ARG A 320 -13.72 -0.42 15.43
C ARG A 320 -14.13 -1.29 14.26
N ARG A 321 -14.83 -0.72 13.27
CA ARG A 321 -15.18 -1.40 12.02
C ARG A 321 -13.94 -1.86 11.27
N TYR A 322 -12.94 -1.01 11.09
CA TYR A 322 -11.66 -1.39 10.48
C TYR A 322 -10.95 -2.49 11.28
N ALA A 323 -10.82 -2.33 12.60
CA ALA A 323 -10.18 -3.34 13.45
C ALA A 323 -10.92 -4.69 13.41
N HIS A 324 -12.26 -4.68 13.39
CA HIS A 324 -13.07 -5.89 13.34
C HIS A 324 -13.04 -6.55 11.96
N PHE A 325 -13.02 -5.75 10.89
CA PHE A 325 -12.81 -6.22 9.52
C PHE A 325 -11.45 -6.92 9.39
N MET A 326 -10.37 -6.25 9.80
CA MET A 326 -9.02 -6.80 9.74
C MET A 326 -8.87 -8.05 10.61
N LEU A 327 -9.42 -8.05 11.82
CA LEU A 327 -9.41 -9.24 12.69
C LEU A 327 -10.14 -10.42 12.05
N SER A 328 -11.31 -10.20 11.45
CA SER A 328 -12.06 -11.25 10.77
C SER A 328 -11.30 -11.81 9.57
N LEU A 329 -10.64 -10.96 8.78
CA LEU A 329 -9.78 -11.40 7.67
C LEU A 329 -8.57 -12.19 8.16
N LEU A 330 -7.94 -11.78 9.26
CA LEU A 330 -6.81 -12.50 9.85
C LEU A 330 -7.21 -13.87 10.39
N VAL A 331 -8.36 -13.96 11.06
CA VAL A 331 -8.90 -15.24 11.54
C VAL A 331 -9.21 -16.16 10.37
N LEU A 332 -9.85 -15.65 9.31
CA LEU A 332 -10.11 -16.43 8.10
C LEU A 332 -8.82 -16.89 7.44
N ALA A 333 -7.86 -15.98 7.24
CA ALA A 333 -6.58 -16.34 6.65
C ALA A 333 -5.91 -17.46 7.44
N LEU A 334 -5.89 -17.39 8.77
CA LEU A 334 -5.17 -18.37 9.59
C LEU A 334 -5.92 -19.69 9.79
N TYR A 335 -7.24 -19.68 9.95
CA TYR A 335 -8.02 -20.83 10.45
C TYR A 335 -9.16 -21.28 9.53
N HIS A 336 -9.41 -20.59 8.41
CA HIS A 336 -10.38 -21.13 7.46
C HIS A 336 -9.79 -22.38 6.81
N GLU A 337 -10.47 -23.51 7.00
CA GLU A 337 -10.26 -24.71 6.22
C GLU A 337 -11.16 -24.59 5.01
N SER A 338 -10.56 -24.49 3.83
CA SER A 338 -11.30 -24.56 2.57
C SER A 338 -12.07 -25.87 2.55
N THR A 339 -13.40 -25.81 2.44
CA THR A 339 -14.30 -26.98 2.31
C THR A 339 -14.14 -27.74 0.99
N ASP A 340 -12.95 -27.71 0.38
CA ASP A 340 -12.63 -28.46 -0.84
C ASP A 340 -11.77 -29.67 -0.47
N THR A 341 -12.40 -30.61 0.22
CA THR A 341 -12.05 -32.04 0.12
C THR A 341 -13.22 -32.76 -0.53
N VAL A 342 -13.28 -32.72 -1.87
CA VAL A 342 -13.79 -33.80 -2.74
C VAL A 342 -13.03 -33.76 -4.05
#